data_AF-A0A517PGF3-F1
#
_entry.id   AF-A0A517PGF3-F1
#
_cell.length_a   1.000
_cell.length_b   1.000
_cell.length_c   1.000
_cell.angle_alpha   90.00
_cell.angle_beta   90.00
_cell.angle_gamma   90.00
#
_symmetry.space_group_name_H-M   'P 1'
#
loop_
_entity.id
_entity.type
_entity.pdbx_description
1 polymer ?
#
loop_
_entity_poly.entity_id
_entity_poly.type
_entity_poly.pdbx_seq_one_letter_code
_entity_poly.pdbx_strand_id
1 'polypeptide(L)'
;MKHPSCDAGTALRLFWINDPVYFSDYSTISECPYEEEQDAMRLLRTIKLRFKKNDFQSKKMYFDPEPWIQEDDVDLEVLQLPAAMLQAVPGTKRGRR
;
A
#
# COMPACT_ATOMS: atom_id res chain seq x y z
N MET A 1 -7.17 -10.98 10.17
CA MET A 1 -5.90 -11.74 10.12
C MET A 1 -4.72 -10.82 10.44
N LYS A 2 -4.05 -10.98 11.59
CA LYS A 2 -2.72 -10.37 11.84
C LYS A 2 -1.68 -11.43 11.48
N HIS A 3 -1.26 -11.50 10.22
CA HIS A 3 -0.17 -12.39 9.85
C HIS A 3 1.16 -11.78 10.36
N PRO A 4 1.94 -12.49 11.19
CA PRO A 4 3.12 -11.94 11.87
C PRO A 4 4.28 -11.52 10.94
N SER A 5 4.17 -11.79 9.63
CA SER A 5 5.22 -11.50 8.66
C SER A 5 4.92 -10.35 7.69
N CYS A 6 3.80 -9.62 7.85
CA CYS A 6 3.49 -8.55 6.90
C CYS A 6 4.30 -7.30 7.22
N ASP A 7 5.47 -7.23 6.57
CA ASP A 7 6.44 -6.14 6.58
C ASP A 7 5.89 -4.89 5.89
N ALA A 8 6.23 -3.70 6.40
CA ALA A 8 5.76 -2.44 5.83
C ALA A 8 6.20 -2.25 4.36
N GLY A 9 7.43 -2.64 4.00
CA GLY A 9 7.91 -2.47 2.62
C GLY A 9 7.16 -3.37 1.65
N THR A 10 6.89 -4.62 2.03
CA THR A 10 6.07 -5.53 1.24
C THR A 10 4.62 -5.03 1.12
N ALA A 11 4.04 -4.51 2.20
CA ALA A 11 2.70 -3.96 2.17
C ALA A 11 2.63 -2.73 1.25
N LEU A 12 3.62 -1.82 1.31
CA LEU A 12 3.65 -0.65 0.44
C LEU A 12 3.79 -1.05 -1.03
N ARG A 13 4.64 -2.05 -1.31
CA ARG A 13 4.77 -2.60 -2.67
C ARG A 13 3.45 -3.17 -3.20
N LEU A 14 2.75 -3.95 -2.39
CA LEU A 14 1.46 -4.51 -2.78
C LEU A 14 0.42 -3.43 -3.03
N PHE A 15 0.45 -2.34 -2.25
CA PHE A 15 -0.45 -1.22 -2.45
C PHE A 15 -0.29 -0.62 -3.85
N TRP A 16 0.93 -0.25 -4.23
CA TRP A 16 1.17 0.42 -5.52
C TRP A 16 1.02 -0.50 -6.73
N ILE A 17 1.31 -1.80 -6.61
CA ILE A 17 1.12 -2.76 -7.71
C ILE A 17 -0.35 -3.09 -7.97
N ASN A 18 -1.23 -2.96 -6.98
CA ASN A 18 -2.67 -3.22 -7.13
C ASN A 18 -3.46 -1.97 -7.54
N ASP A 19 -2.81 -1.05 -8.26
CA ASP A 19 -3.42 0.12 -8.90
C ASP A 19 -4.38 0.90 -7.98
N PRO A 20 -3.86 1.63 -6.98
CA PRO A 20 -4.70 2.34 -6.04
C PRO A 20 -5.50 3.47 -6.70
N VAL A 21 -5.07 3.96 -7.87
CA VAL A 21 -5.75 5.02 -8.63
C VAL A 21 -7.03 4.48 -9.25
N TYR A 22 -6.97 3.33 -9.93
CA TYR A 22 -8.15 2.65 -10.46
C TYR A 22 -9.22 2.43 -9.38
N PHE A 23 -8.80 1.98 -8.19
CA PHE A 23 -9.74 1.72 -7.11
C PHE A 23 -10.27 2.97 -6.39
N SER A 24 -9.74 4.14 -6.72
CA SER A 24 -10.14 5.41 -6.09
C SER A 24 -11.49 5.94 -6.61
N ASP A 25 -11.89 5.51 -7.80
CA ASP A 25 -13.18 5.82 -8.42
C ASP A 25 -14.36 5.16 -7.70
N TYR A 26 -14.10 4.10 -6.93
CA TYR A 26 -15.12 3.36 -6.19
C TYR A 26 -15.21 3.84 -4.73
N SER A 27 -16.40 4.28 -4.34
CA SER A 27 -16.72 4.69 -2.97
C SER A 27 -16.89 3.49 -2.04
N THR A 28 -17.42 2.37 -2.53
CA THR A 28 -17.65 1.15 -1.73
C THR A 28 -17.10 -0.10 -2.39
N ILE A 29 -16.82 -1.14 -1.59
CA ILE A 29 -16.34 -2.42 -2.12
C ILE A 29 -17.38 -3.04 -3.06
N SER A 30 -18.67 -2.92 -2.73
CA SER A 30 -19.75 -3.47 -3.56
C SER A 30 -19.94 -2.78 -4.91
N GLU A 31 -19.32 -1.61 -5.13
CA GLU A 31 -19.35 -0.95 -6.44
C GLU A 31 -18.36 -1.58 -7.43
N CYS A 32 -17.35 -2.31 -6.95
CA CYS A 32 -16.44 -3.04 -7.83
C CYS A 32 -17.19 -4.20 -8.50
N PRO A 33 -17.21 -4.29 -9.85
CA PRO A 33 -18.03 -5.24 -10.60
C PRO A 33 -17.64 -6.71 -10.39
N TYR A 34 -16.39 -7.00 -10.04
CA TYR A 34 -15.89 -8.37 -9.92
C TYR A 34 -15.43 -8.71 -8.49
N GLU A 35 -15.58 -9.97 -8.06
CA GLU A 35 -15.17 -10.39 -6.72
C GLU A 35 -13.66 -10.21 -6.48
N GLU A 36 -12.84 -10.45 -7.51
CA GLU A 36 -11.38 -10.25 -7.41
C GLU A 36 -11.02 -8.78 -7.15
N GLU A 37 -11.75 -7.86 -7.77
CA GLU A 37 -11.60 -6.43 -7.56
C GLU A 37 -12.06 -5.99 -6.16
N GLN A 38 -13.13 -6.61 -5.65
CA GLN A 38 -13.55 -6.39 -4.27
C GLN A 38 -12.47 -6.80 -3.27
N ASP A 39 -11.79 -7.92 -3.53
CA ASP A 39 -10.68 -8.39 -2.71
C ASP A 39 -9.44 -7.49 -2.82
N ALA A 40 -9.11 -7.01 -4.01
CA ALA A 40 -8.06 -6.00 -4.20
C ALA A 40 -8.39 -4.72 -3.41
N MET A 41 -9.63 -4.22 -3.50
CA MET A 41 -10.05 -3.04 -2.75
C MET A 41 -9.99 -3.25 -1.22
N ARG A 42 -10.39 -4.44 -0.73
CA ARG A 42 -10.24 -4.82 0.69
C ARG A 42 -8.78 -4.80 1.11
N LEU A 43 -7.88 -5.31 0.27
CA LEU A 43 -6.43 -5.32 0.51
C LEU A 43 -5.88 -3.88 0.61
N LEU A 44 -6.17 -3.03 -0.38
CA LEU A 44 -5.72 -1.64 -0.42
C LEU A 44 -6.17 -0.85 0.81
N ARG A 45 -7.47 -0.93 1.16
CA ARG A 45 -8.04 -0.30 2.36
C ARG A 45 -7.37 -0.81 3.63
N THR A 46 -7.12 -2.11 3.72
CA THR A 46 -6.44 -2.72 4.88
C THR A 46 -5.00 -2.21 5.02
N ILE A 47 -4.24 -2.13 3.93
CA ILE A 47 -2.86 -1.62 3.94
C ILE A 47 -2.85 -0.16 4.39
N LYS A 48 -3.70 0.70 3.79
CA LYS A 48 -3.83 2.11 4.17
C LYS A 48 -4.15 2.30 5.66
N LEU A 49 -5.08 1.49 6.19
CA LEU A 49 -5.40 1.50 7.63
C LEU A 49 -4.22 1.08 8.51
N ARG A 50 -3.43 0.10 8.09
CA ARG A 50 -2.25 -0.36 8.84
C ARG A 50 -1.12 0.67 8.84
N PHE A 51 -0.91 1.39 7.73
CA PHE A 51 -0.01 2.54 7.69
C PHE A 51 -0.48 3.67 8.62
N LYS A 52 -1.78 3.99 8.61
CA LYS A 52 -2.35 4.98 9.53
C LYS A 52 -2.15 4.61 11.01
N LYS A 53 -2.24 3.32 11.34
CA LYS A 53 -2.04 2.80 12.71
C LYS A 53 -0.57 2.51 13.05
N ASN A 54 0.33 2.56 12.07
CA ASN A 54 1.71 2.06 12.18
C ASN A 54 1.79 0.63 12.77
N ASP A 55 0.83 -0.26 12.42
CA ASP A 55 0.67 -1.63 12.95
C ASP A 55 1.40 -2.67 12.07
N PHE A 56 2.69 -2.44 11.85
CA PHE A 56 3.59 -3.37 11.15
C PHE A 56 4.63 -3.93 12.12
N GLN A 57 4.79 -5.26 12.11
CA GLN A 57 5.74 -5.94 13.00
C GLN A 57 7.20 -5.76 12.57
N SER A 58 7.44 -5.47 11.28
CA SER A 58 8.78 -5.21 10.75
C SER A 58 8.79 -4.20 9.60
N LYS A 59 9.96 -3.61 9.37
CA LYS A 59 10.31 -2.72 8.25
C LYS A 59 11.63 -3.14 7.60
N LYS A 60 11.79 -4.45 7.39
CA LYS A 60 13.03 -5.07 6.89
C LYS A 60 13.15 -4.99 5.37
N MET A 61 12.03 -4.99 4.65
CA MET A 61 12.04 -4.92 3.19
C MET A 61 12.10 -3.46 2.75
N TYR A 62 13.08 -3.14 1.91
CA TYR A 62 13.14 -1.84 1.26
C TYR A 62 12.06 -1.76 0.20
N PHE A 63 11.37 -0.63 0.13
CA PHE A 63 10.51 -0.28 -0.99
C PHE A 63 10.44 1.24 -1.10
N ASP A 64 10.56 1.74 -2.32
CA ASP A 64 10.48 3.17 -2.64
C ASP A 64 9.27 3.41 -3.55
N PRO A 65 8.26 4.17 -3.08
CA PRO A 65 7.09 4.46 -3.89
C PRO A 65 7.31 5.59 -4.90
N GLU A 66 8.45 6.30 -4.87
CA GLU A 66 8.69 7.47 -5.74
C GLU A 66 8.38 7.23 -7.22
N PRO A 67 8.77 6.08 -7.84
CA PRO A 67 8.46 5.83 -9.25
C PRO A 67 6.97 5.81 -9.56
N TRP A 68 6.14 5.26 -8.67
CA TRP A 68 4.69 5.23 -8.83
C TRP A 68 4.07 6.60 -8.57
N ILE A 69 4.60 7.35 -7.60
CA ILE A 69 4.07 8.67 -7.24
C ILE A 69 4.25 9.69 -8.37
N GLN A 70 5.30 9.53 -9.18
CA GLN A 70 5.64 10.43 -10.28
C GLN A 70 4.91 10.10 -11.60
N GLU A 71 4.07 9.07 -11.64
CA GLU A 71 3.26 8.76 -12.82
C GLU A 71 2.19 9.85 -13.05
N ASP A 72 1.98 10.24 -14.32
CA ASP A 72 1.18 11.42 -14.70
C ASP A 72 -0.30 11.33 -14.28
N ASP A 73 -0.82 10.12 -14.08
CA ASP A 73 -2.22 9.82 -13.74
C ASP A 73 -2.47 9.67 -12.22
N VAL A 74 -1.44 9.83 -11.40
CA VAL A 74 -1.57 9.66 -9.94
C VAL A 74 -2.05 10.95 -9.26
N ASP A 75 -3.34 10.98 -8.91
CA ASP A 75 -3.91 12.02 -8.05
C ASP A 75 -3.78 11.63 -6.56
N LEU A 76 -2.74 12.13 -5.90
CA LEU A 76 -2.48 11.86 -4.48
C LEU A 76 -3.56 12.43 -3.55
N GLU A 77 -4.25 13.50 -3.95
CA GLU A 77 -5.30 14.11 -3.14
C GLU A 77 -6.51 13.18 -3.06
N VAL A 78 -6.88 12.58 -4.20
CA VAL A 78 -7.96 11.59 -4.29
C VAL A 78 -7.64 10.35 -3.45
N LEU A 79 -6.40 9.86 -3.47
CA LEU A 79 -5.99 8.67 -2.71
C LEU A 79 -6.01 8.88 -1.18
N GLN A 80 -5.88 10.11 -0.71
CA GLN A 80 -5.86 10.49 0.71
C GLN A 80 -4.92 9.59 1.54
N LEU A 81 -3.67 9.46 1.09
CA LEU A 81 -2.70 8.54 1.69
C LEU A 81 -2.08 9.14 2.98
N PRO A 82 -1.81 8.32 4.01
CA PRO A 82 -0.92 8.70 5.09
C PRO A 82 0.47 9.09 4.54
N ALA A 83 1.09 10.13 5.08
CA ALA A 83 2.42 10.60 4.64
C ALA A 83 3.49 9.49 4.62
N ALA A 84 3.39 8.51 5.52
CA ALA A 84 4.29 7.36 5.57
C ALA A 84 4.22 6.43 4.34
N MET A 85 3.16 6.51 3.53
CA MET A 85 3.03 5.78 2.26
C MET A 85 3.63 6.53 1.07
N LEU A 86 4.00 7.80 1.26
CA LEU A 86 4.65 8.65 0.26
C LEU A 86 6.18 8.66 0.40
N GLN A 87 6.72 7.87 1.32
CA GLN A 87 8.13 7.83 1.66
C GLN A 87 8.65 6.41 1.53
N ALA A 88 9.93 6.27 1.17
CA ALA A 88 10.58 4.97 1.14
C ALA A 88 10.54 4.30 2.51
N VAL A 89 10.27 3.00 2.54
CA VAL A 89 10.44 2.18 3.74
C VAL A 89 11.92 1.81 3.84
N PRO A 90 12.65 2.30 4.85
CA PRO A 90 14.07 2.02 4.99
C PRO A 90 14.24 0.54 5.35
N GLY A 91 14.66 -0.27 4.39
CA GLY A 91 14.98 -1.67 4.64
C GLY A 91 16.18 -1.79 5.58
N THR A 92 16.18 -2.80 6.44
CA THR A 92 17.40 -3.15 7.16
C THR A 92 18.38 -3.77 6.16
N LYS A 93 19.55 -3.15 5.95
CA LYS A 93 20.66 -3.83 5.26
C LYS A 93 20.88 -5.16 5.97
N ARG A 94 20.59 -6.29 5.32
CA ARG A 94 21.12 -7.58 5.77
C ARG A 94 22.64 -7.38 5.82
N GLY A 95 23.21 -7.36 7.03
CA GLY A 95 24.66 -7.35 7.18
C GLY A 95 25.21 -8.48 6.32
N ARG A 96 26.10 -8.16 5.38
CA ARG A 96 26.93 -9.16 4.73
C ARG A 96 27.64 -9.90 5.86
N ARG A 97 27.20 -11.12 6.15
CA ARG A 97 27.98 -12.13 6.86
C ARG A 97 28.57 -13.05 5.82
#